data_AF-M0IA23-F1
#
_entry.id   AF-M0IA23-F1
#
_cell.length_a   1.000
_cell.length_b   1.000
_cell.length_c   1.000
_cell.angle_alpha   90.00
_cell.angle_beta   90.00
_cell.angle_gamma   90.00
#
_symmetry.space_group_name_H-M   'P 1'
#
loop_
_entity.id
_entity.type
_entity.pdbx_description
1 polymer ?
#
loop_
_entity_poly.entity_id
_entity_poly.type
_entity_poly.pdbx_seq_one_letter_code
_entity_poly.pdbx_strand_id
1 'polypeptide(L)'
;MKSVRLRFAPDDEQMHPMHEFVVDHEAFERTELHHWNPTVTDRNTIVFEVFGSDIEAYEAALAETERIRSYEVSQLPGDSFFIVVNERLDAAGARQTAAVTRGDLIVVPPVVFDGDGAVSVTLVGTDDALQSAVEEMPEGRGLEIVRVREYTGPGSVSAGSLSPRQREAVEAAVDCGYYREPRTGAVADVAARLDCSTSTAAEHLRKAEMKVMGDLVDGP
;
A
#
# COMPACT_ATOMS: atom_id res chain seq x y z
N MET A 1 -6.30 -14.89 11.76
CA MET A 1 -5.71 -13.60 12.21
C MET A 1 -6.47 -12.54 11.46
N LYS A 2 -6.92 -11.49 12.14
CA LYS A 2 -7.69 -10.46 11.47
C LYS A 2 -6.78 -9.35 10.97
N SER A 3 -7.28 -8.64 9.98
CA SER A 3 -6.76 -7.39 9.45
C SER A 3 -7.81 -6.31 9.70
N VAL A 4 -7.39 -5.21 10.32
CA VAL A 4 -8.22 -4.04 10.60
C VAL A 4 -7.60 -2.84 9.92
N ARG A 5 -8.36 -2.14 9.09
CA ARG A 5 -7.97 -0.86 8.50
C ARG A 5 -8.62 0.27 9.29
N LEU A 6 -7.77 1.15 9.82
CA LEU A 6 -8.16 2.32 10.58
C LEU A 6 -7.87 3.58 9.76
N ARG A 7 -8.72 4.59 9.88
CA ARG A 7 -8.48 5.96 9.39
C ARG A 7 -8.60 6.91 10.57
N PHE A 8 -7.71 7.88 10.69
CA PHE A 8 -7.77 8.91 11.75
C PHE A 8 -7.11 10.19 11.27
N ALA A 9 -7.45 11.33 11.86
CA ALA A 9 -6.72 12.58 11.65
C ALA A 9 -5.75 12.81 12.82
N PRO A 10 -4.43 12.92 12.57
CA PRO A 10 -3.48 13.34 13.59
C PRO A 10 -3.76 14.80 13.99
N ASP A 11 -3.42 15.15 15.23
CA ASP A 11 -3.42 16.56 15.63
C ASP A 11 -2.29 17.32 14.90
N ASP A 12 -2.50 18.60 14.60
CA ASP A 12 -1.54 19.44 13.86
C ASP A 12 -0.13 19.41 14.49
N GLU A 13 -0.03 19.43 15.83
CA GLU A 13 1.25 19.36 16.56
C GLU A 13 2.00 18.02 16.38
N GLN A 14 1.30 16.98 15.92
CA GLN A 14 1.82 15.63 15.71
C GLN A 14 2.05 15.33 14.22
N MET A 15 1.62 16.21 13.32
CA MET A 15 1.77 16.02 11.88
C MET A 15 3.26 16.16 11.48
N HIS A 16 3.71 15.26 10.62
CA HIS A 16 5.06 15.36 10.08
C HIS A 16 5.12 16.52 9.07
N PRO A 17 6.20 17.35 9.01
CA PRO A 17 6.27 18.50 8.10
C PRO A 17 6.08 18.14 6.62
N MET A 18 6.53 16.95 6.21
CA MET A 18 6.27 16.47 4.84
C MET A 18 4.81 16.08 4.58
N HIS A 19 4.07 15.66 5.61
CA HIS A 19 2.63 15.41 5.49
C HIS A 19 1.87 16.74 5.46
N GLU A 20 2.23 17.69 6.32
CA GLU A 20 1.70 19.07 6.27
C GLU A 20 1.93 19.71 4.91
N PHE A 21 3.15 19.57 4.35
CA PHE A 21 3.47 20.05 3.00
C PHE A 21 2.53 19.48 1.92
N VAL A 22 2.24 18.18 1.97
CA VAL A 22 1.31 17.52 1.03
C VAL A 22 -0.12 18.05 1.20
N VAL A 23 -0.56 18.29 2.44
CA VAL A 23 -1.90 18.86 2.72
C VAL A 23 -2.02 20.28 2.17
N ASP A 24 -0.97 21.09 2.28
CA ASP A 24 -0.97 22.49 1.87
C ASP A 24 -0.79 22.72 0.37
N HIS A 25 -0.46 21.67 -0.41
CA HIS A 25 -0.13 21.80 -1.83
C HIS A 25 -1.05 20.94 -2.70
N GLU A 26 -1.92 21.60 -3.49
CA GLU A 26 -2.87 20.94 -4.42
C GLU A 26 -2.21 20.06 -5.50
N ALA A 27 -0.89 20.17 -5.69
CA ALA A 27 -0.12 19.34 -6.63
C ALA A 27 0.12 17.91 -6.12
N PHE A 28 -0.26 17.60 -4.88
CA PHE A 28 -0.08 16.29 -4.25
C PHE A 28 -1.41 15.74 -3.75
N GLU A 29 -1.63 14.45 -3.97
CA GLU A 29 -2.85 13.77 -3.54
C GLU A 29 -2.66 13.02 -2.23
N ARG A 30 -1.54 12.29 -2.11
CA ARG A 30 -1.19 11.49 -0.92
C ARG A 30 0.25 11.00 -0.97
N THR A 31 0.71 10.50 0.17
CA THR A 31 1.98 9.77 0.31
C THR A 31 1.71 8.39 0.90
N GLU A 32 2.27 7.34 0.29
CA GLU A 32 2.13 5.95 0.75
C GLU A 32 3.46 5.41 1.27
N LEU A 33 3.48 5.00 2.52
CA LEU A 33 4.64 4.34 3.13
C LEU A 33 4.58 2.84 2.82
N HIS A 34 5.46 2.36 1.95
CA HIS A 34 5.52 0.95 1.53
C HIS A 34 6.41 0.07 2.41
N HIS A 35 7.55 0.61 2.85
CA HIS A 35 8.49 -0.12 3.69
C HIS A 35 9.11 0.80 4.73
N TRP A 36 9.28 0.30 5.96
CA TRP A 36 10.12 0.95 6.96
C TRP A 36 10.95 -0.08 7.71
N ASN A 37 12.10 0.32 8.24
CA ASN A 37 12.87 -0.47 9.19
C ASN A 37 12.76 0.17 10.58
N PRO A 38 11.91 -0.35 11.50
CA PRO A 38 11.56 0.35 12.74
C PRO A 38 12.63 0.22 13.84
N THR A 39 13.74 -0.46 13.56
CA THR A 39 14.66 -0.97 14.59
C THR A 39 15.59 0.09 15.20
N VAL A 40 15.30 0.47 16.46
CA VAL A 40 16.17 0.70 17.66
C VAL A 40 17.43 1.59 17.50
N THR A 41 17.32 2.73 16.84
CA THR A 41 18.26 3.87 17.00
C THR A 41 17.49 5.20 16.82
N ASP A 42 18.17 6.34 16.85
CA ASP A 42 17.61 7.65 16.50
C ASP A 42 17.30 7.81 14.99
N ARG A 43 17.20 6.72 14.23
CA ARG A 43 17.13 6.70 12.77
C ARG A 43 16.01 5.82 12.27
N ASN A 44 15.32 6.31 11.24
CA ASN A 44 14.33 5.56 10.47
C ASN A 44 14.71 5.63 8.98
N THR A 45 14.66 4.49 8.29
CA THR A 45 14.79 4.43 6.83
C THR A 45 13.48 3.94 6.27
N ILE A 46 12.88 4.75 5.40
CA ILE A 46 11.52 4.59 4.93
C ILE A 46 11.50 4.69 3.40
N VAL A 47 10.67 3.85 2.77
CA VAL A 47 10.35 3.94 1.35
C VAL A 47 8.92 4.44 1.23
N PHE A 48 8.76 5.58 0.58
CA PHE A 48 7.46 6.14 0.22
C PHE A 48 7.25 6.14 -1.29
N GLU A 49 6.00 6.03 -1.71
CA GLU A 49 5.52 6.52 -3.00
C GLU A 49 4.76 7.82 -2.75
N VAL A 50 5.08 8.86 -3.50
CA VAL A 50 4.41 10.16 -3.43
C VAL A 50 3.59 10.32 -4.68
N PHE A 51 2.28 10.57 -4.53
CA PHE A 51 1.35 10.81 -5.63
C PHE A 51 1.24 12.33 -5.83
N GLY A 52 1.86 12.81 -6.90
CA GLY A 52 1.93 14.24 -7.22
C GLY A 52 2.88 14.51 -8.38
N SER A 53 2.68 15.65 -9.04
CA SER A 53 3.39 15.98 -10.29
C SER A 53 4.61 16.90 -10.09
N ASP A 54 4.77 17.51 -8.92
CA ASP A 54 5.82 18.51 -8.65
C ASP A 54 6.94 17.97 -7.75
N ILE A 55 7.78 17.10 -8.34
CA ILE A 55 8.92 16.52 -7.63
C ILE A 55 9.91 17.56 -7.10
N GLU A 56 10.11 18.66 -7.84
CA GLU A 56 11.08 19.71 -7.47
C GLU A 56 10.63 20.44 -6.20
N ALA A 57 9.33 20.74 -6.08
CA ALA A 57 8.77 21.32 -4.86
C ALA A 57 8.87 20.35 -3.67
N TYR A 58 8.62 19.06 -3.89
CA TYR A 58 8.74 18.04 -2.82
C TYR A 58 10.19 17.89 -2.33
N GLU A 59 11.16 17.86 -3.25
CA GLU A 59 12.58 17.82 -2.90
C GLU A 59 13.03 19.07 -2.14
N ALA A 60 12.53 20.26 -2.51
CA ALA A 60 12.80 21.49 -1.77
C ALA A 60 12.28 21.41 -0.32
N ALA A 61 11.05 20.93 -0.12
CA ALA A 61 10.49 20.75 1.22
C ALA A 61 11.26 19.72 2.07
N LEU A 62 11.74 18.64 1.47
CA LEU A 62 12.60 17.66 2.15
C LEU A 62 13.91 18.28 2.61
N ALA A 63 14.53 19.12 1.78
CA ALA A 63 15.79 19.78 2.10
C ALA A 63 15.65 20.79 3.25
N GLU A 64 14.48 21.40 3.42
CA GLU A 64 14.17 22.34 4.51
C GLU A 64 13.76 21.64 5.81
N THR A 65 13.36 20.37 5.75
CA THR A 65 12.90 19.62 6.92
C THR A 65 14.08 19.10 7.75
N GLU A 66 14.30 19.69 8.95
CA GLU A 66 15.43 19.36 9.83
C GLU A 66 15.56 17.87 10.23
N ARG A 67 14.44 17.13 10.23
CA ARG A 67 14.42 15.70 10.56
C ARG A 67 15.04 14.85 9.45
N ILE A 68 15.03 15.33 8.21
CA ILE A 68 15.54 14.62 7.03
C ILE A 68 17.06 14.71 7.01
N ARG A 69 17.73 13.56 6.88
CA ARG A 69 19.20 13.48 6.83
C ARG A 69 19.72 13.30 5.43
N SER A 70 19.05 12.45 4.66
CA SER A 70 19.36 12.16 3.27
C SER A 70 18.14 11.54 2.62
N TYR A 71 18.02 11.72 1.32
CA TYR A 71 17.00 11.07 0.53
C TYR A 71 17.53 10.73 -0.87
N GLU A 72 16.86 9.79 -1.53
CA GLU A 72 17.10 9.43 -2.93
C GLU A 72 15.75 9.24 -3.61
N VAL A 73 15.59 9.82 -4.80
CA VAL A 73 14.33 9.82 -5.55
C VAL A 73 14.46 8.98 -6.81
N SER A 74 13.43 8.17 -7.08
CA SER A 74 13.26 7.42 -8.31
C SER A 74 11.94 7.78 -8.97
N GLN A 75 12.01 8.48 -10.10
CA GLN A 75 10.84 8.82 -10.90
C GLN A 75 10.26 7.57 -11.60
N LEU A 76 8.93 7.48 -11.64
CA LEU A 76 8.19 6.52 -12.45
C LEU A 76 7.53 7.23 -13.63
N PRO A 77 7.12 6.50 -14.69
CA PRO A 77 6.17 7.03 -15.65
C PRO A 77 4.82 7.31 -14.97
N GLY A 78 4.33 8.54 -15.01
CA GLY A 78 3.05 8.96 -14.42
C GLY A 78 3.22 10.07 -13.39
N ASP A 79 2.15 10.35 -12.64
CA ASP A 79 2.10 11.40 -11.62
C ASP A 79 2.43 10.84 -10.22
N SER A 80 3.47 10.02 -10.12
CA SER A 80 4.03 9.55 -8.85
C SER A 80 5.53 9.28 -8.91
N PHE A 81 6.18 9.28 -7.76
CA PHE A 81 7.60 8.95 -7.63
C PHE A 81 7.89 8.22 -6.32
N PHE A 82 8.90 7.35 -6.33
CA PHE A 82 9.39 6.71 -5.13
C PHE A 82 10.49 7.53 -4.49
N ILE A 83 10.50 7.55 -3.16
CA ILE A 83 11.56 8.16 -2.37
C ILE A 83 12.00 7.22 -1.25
N VAL A 84 13.32 7.08 -1.12
CA VAL A 84 13.94 6.50 0.07
C VAL A 84 14.41 7.64 0.95
N VAL A 85 13.90 7.71 2.18
CA VAL A 85 14.22 8.76 3.15
C VAL A 85 14.95 8.14 4.34
N ASN A 86 16.05 8.77 4.76
CA ASN A 86 16.63 8.57 6.08
C ASN A 86 16.31 9.79 6.94
N GLU A 87 15.59 9.57 8.03
CA GLU A 87 15.17 10.62 8.94
C GLU A 87 15.52 10.30 10.39
N ARG A 88 15.58 11.35 11.21
CA ARG A 88 15.68 11.22 12.66
C ARG A 88 14.29 11.06 13.26
N LEU A 89 14.11 10.01 14.06
CA LEU A 89 12.89 9.83 14.84
C LEU A 89 12.96 10.69 16.11
N ASP A 90 12.01 11.61 16.26
CA ASP A 90 11.87 12.36 17.51
C ASP A 90 11.07 11.56 18.56
N ALA A 91 10.95 12.11 19.77
CA ALA A 91 10.28 11.43 20.86
C ALA A 91 8.77 11.24 20.62
N ALA A 92 8.13 12.09 19.82
CA ALA A 92 6.70 11.98 19.51
C ALA A 92 6.48 10.86 18.48
N GLY A 93 7.22 10.88 17.37
CA GLY A 93 7.21 9.82 16.37
C GLY A 93 7.54 8.46 16.95
N ALA A 94 8.54 8.37 17.85
CA ALA A 94 8.88 7.12 18.54
C ALA A 94 7.72 6.56 19.39
N ARG A 95 6.94 7.42 20.05
CA ARG A 95 5.77 6.98 20.81
C ARG A 95 4.65 6.49 19.90
N GLN A 96 4.39 7.18 18.79
CA GLN A 96 3.36 6.82 17.83
C GLN A 96 3.69 5.50 17.12
N THR A 97 4.92 5.34 16.61
CA THR A 97 5.39 4.08 16.05
C THR A 97 5.25 2.95 17.07
N ALA A 98 5.70 3.17 18.32
CA ALA A 98 5.58 2.16 19.37
C ALA A 98 4.14 1.77 19.65
N ALA A 99 3.16 2.68 19.59
CA ALA A 99 1.75 2.34 19.83
C ALA A 99 1.22 1.30 18.82
N VAL A 100 1.61 1.42 17.54
CA VAL A 100 1.13 0.52 16.47
C VAL A 100 2.03 -0.68 16.21
N THR A 101 3.26 -0.69 16.75
CA THR A 101 4.21 -1.83 16.65
C THR A 101 4.37 -2.59 17.98
N ARG A 102 3.49 -2.37 18.97
CA ARG A 102 3.52 -3.07 20.26
C ARG A 102 2.89 -4.46 20.17
N GLY A 103 3.41 -5.38 20.98
CA GLY A 103 2.79 -6.68 21.23
C GLY A 103 2.74 -7.60 20.02
N ASP A 104 1.59 -8.24 19.81
CA ASP A 104 1.32 -9.22 18.74
C ASP A 104 0.71 -8.58 17.47
N LEU A 105 1.04 -7.31 17.22
CA LEU A 105 0.55 -6.53 16.07
C LEU A 105 1.62 -6.41 14.98
N ILE A 106 1.16 -6.49 13.75
CA ILE A 106 1.94 -6.20 12.55
C ILE A 106 1.25 -5.07 11.80
N VAL A 107 1.96 -3.97 11.59
CA VAL A 107 1.52 -2.97 10.60
C VAL A 107 1.79 -3.53 9.22
N VAL A 108 0.76 -3.52 8.37
CA VAL A 108 0.82 -3.99 6.99
C VAL A 108 0.75 -2.78 6.07
N PRO A 109 1.87 -2.40 5.42
CA PRO A 109 1.89 -1.35 4.41
C PRO A 109 0.92 -1.58 3.23
N PRO A 110 0.50 -0.51 2.53
CA PRO A 110 0.93 0.87 2.74
C PRO A 110 0.24 1.53 3.95
N VAL A 111 0.99 2.38 4.67
CA VAL A 111 0.37 3.43 5.50
C VAL A 111 0.15 4.64 4.61
N VAL A 112 -1.08 5.11 4.53
CA VAL A 112 -1.48 6.16 3.60
C VAL A 112 -1.63 7.47 4.36
N PHE A 113 -0.94 8.51 3.91
CA PHE A 113 -1.04 9.88 4.38
C PHE A 113 -1.75 10.69 3.29
N ASP A 114 -3.04 10.92 3.47
CA ASP A 114 -3.87 11.61 2.48
C ASP A 114 -3.66 13.14 2.54
N GLY A 115 -3.85 13.82 1.41
CA GLY A 115 -3.80 15.28 1.30
C GLY A 115 -4.94 16.01 2.03
N ASP A 116 -5.94 15.28 2.56
CA ASP A 116 -6.93 15.83 3.50
C ASP A 116 -6.45 15.81 4.96
N GLY A 117 -5.21 15.38 5.20
CA GLY A 117 -4.59 15.28 6.51
C GLY A 117 -4.86 13.97 7.24
N ALA A 118 -5.73 13.09 6.72
CA ALA A 118 -6.00 11.83 7.36
C ALA A 118 -4.89 10.80 7.13
N VAL A 119 -4.76 9.87 8.06
CA VAL A 119 -3.83 8.74 7.99
C VAL A 119 -4.62 7.44 8.02
N SER A 120 -4.34 6.55 7.08
CA SER A 120 -4.90 5.19 7.04
C SER A 120 -3.83 4.15 7.32
N VAL A 121 -4.08 3.26 8.27
CA VAL A 121 -3.17 2.18 8.65
C VAL A 121 -3.89 0.83 8.69
N THR A 122 -3.24 -0.22 8.19
CA THR A 122 -3.72 -1.59 8.31
C THR A 122 -2.92 -2.34 9.37
N LEU A 123 -3.61 -2.90 10.36
CA LEU A 123 -3.06 -3.70 11.45
C LEU A 123 -3.49 -5.15 11.31
N VAL A 124 -2.58 -6.08 11.55
CA VAL A 124 -2.85 -7.52 11.60
C VAL A 124 -2.42 -8.07 12.95
N GLY A 125 -3.28 -8.88 13.57
CA GLY A 125 -2.98 -9.48 14.86
C GLY A 125 -4.04 -10.47 15.33
N THR A 126 -3.93 -10.86 16.60
CA THR A 126 -5.01 -11.55 17.33
C THR A 126 -6.16 -10.58 17.61
N ASP A 127 -7.36 -11.11 17.86
CA ASP A 127 -8.53 -10.28 18.19
C ASP A 127 -8.26 -9.39 19.41
N ASP A 128 -7.64 -9.95 20.46
CA ASP A 128 -7.31 -9.22 21.71
C ASP A 128 -6.26 -8.12 21.49
N ALA A 129 -5.26 -8.38 20.63
CA ALA A 129 -4.23 -7.39 20.31
C ALA A 129 -4.81 -6.23 19.50
N LEU A 130 -5.67 -6.53 18.52
CA LEU A 130 -6.34 -5.51 17.69
C LEU A 130 -7.31 -4.67 18.52
N GLN A 131 -8.05 -5.28 19.45
CA GLN A 131 -8.94 -4.55 20.34
C GLN A 131 -8.14 -3.60 21.25
N SER A 132 -7.08 -4.10 21.89
CA SER A 132 -6.19 -3.27 22.71
C SER A 132 -5.61 -2.09 21.92
N ALA A 133 -5.21 -2.31 20.66
CA ALA A 133 -4.67 -1.27 19.79
C ALA A 133 -5.66 -0.13 19.53
N VAL A 134 -6.93 -0.47 19.30
CA VAL A 134 -8.01 0.50 19.07
C VAL A 134 -8.32 1.28 20.35
N GLU A 135 -8.30 0.61 21.51
CA GLU A 135 -8.54 1.23 22.82
C GLU A 135 -7.38 2.14 23.28
N GLU A 136 -6.13 1.79 22.94
CA GLU A 136 -4.92 2.54 23.30
C GLU A 136 -4.55 3.65 22.29
N MET A 137 -5.18 3.66 21.11
CA MET A 137 -4.92 4.71 20.13
C MET A 137 -5.22 6.06 20.78
N PRO A 138 -4.28 7.03 20.79
CA PRO A 138 -4.55 8.34 21.35
C PRO A 138 -5.83 8.89 20.71
N GLU A 139 -6.61 9.66 21.47
CA GLU A 139 -7.84 10.33 21.02
C GLU A 139 -7.52 11.41 19.95
N GLY A 140 -6.93 11.01 18.83
CA GLY A 140 -6.93 11.79 17.62
C GLY A 140 -8.37 11.96 17.16
N ARG A 141 -8.63 13.05 16.45
CA ARG A 141 -9.98 13.32 15.97
C ARG A 141 -10.36 12.27 14.92
N GLY A 142 -11.58 11.74 15.05
CA GLY A 142 -12.22 10.97 13.98
C GLY A 142 -11.62 9.60 13.69
N LEU A 143 -11.18 8.85 14.71
CA LEU A 143 -10.85 7.43 14.51
C LEU A 143 -12.04 6.67 13.93
N GLU A 144 -11.84 6.09 12.76
CA GLU A 144 -12.81 5.29 12.02
C GLU A 144 -12.24 3.90 11.74
N ILE A 145 -13.03 2.87 12.02
CA ILE A 145 -12.75 1.51 11.56
C ILE A 145 -13.31 1.39 10.14
N VAL A 146 -12.44 1.55 9.15
CA VAL A 146 -12.82 1.48 7.72
C VAL A 146 -13.22 0.05 7.34
N ARG A 147 -12.48 -0.96 7.82
CA ARG A 147 -12.72 -2.36 7.45
C ARG A 147 -12.14 -3.34 8.46
N VAL A 148 -12.81 -4.47 8.64
CA VAL A 148 -12.30 -5.66 9.34
C VAL A 148 -12.44 -6.88 8.44
N ARG A 149 -11.38 -7.68 8.29
CA ARG A 149 -11.37 -8.89 7.45
C ARG A 149 -10.42 -9.96 8.00
N GLU A 150 -10.53 -11.18 7.50
CA GLU A 150 -9.47 -12.19 7.69
C GLU A 150 -8.23 -11.77 6.90
N TYR A 151 -7.05 -11.94 7.51
CA TYR A 151 -5.79 -11.65 6.83
C TYR A 151 -5.41 -12.79 5.89
N THR A 152 -5.26 -12.49 4.60
CA THR A 152 -5.00 -13.46 3.52
C THR A 152 -3.60 -13.37 2.93
N GLY A 153 -2.72 -12.54 3.49
CA GLY A 153 -1.33 -12.34 3.04
C GLY A 153 -1.05 -10.95 2.49
N PRO A 154 0.21 -10.67 2.09
CA PRO A 154 0.60 -9.38 1.54
C PRO A 154 0.10 -9.20 0.09
N GLY A 155 -0.52 -8.05 -0.18
CA GLY A 155 -0.87 -7.60 -1.53
C GLY A 155 -2.36 -7.65 -1.86
N SER A 156 -2.78 -6.71 -2.72
CA SER A 156 -4.12 -6.60 -3.28
C SER A 156 -4.44 -7.70 -4.28
N VAL A 157 -3.48 -8.46 -4.81
CA VAL A 157 -3.75 -9.58 -5.72
C VAL A 157 -2.92 -10.78 -5.32
N SER A 158 -3.55 -11.79 -4.72
CA SER A 158 -2.89 -13.06 -4.43
C SER A 158 -3.14 -14.04 -5.56
N ALA A 159 -2.08 -14.63 -6.12
CA ALA A 159 -2.24 -15.75 -7.06
C ALA A 159 -3.06 -16.89 -6.44
N GLY A 160 -3.04 -17.03 -5.10
CA GLY A 160 -3.86 -17.97 -4.32
C GLY A 160 -5.37 -17.67 -4.34
N SER A 161 -5.77 -16.48 -4.76
CA SER A 161 -7.18 -16.13 -4.92
C SER A 161 -7.79 -16.82 -6.16
N LEU A 162 -6.98 -17.15 -7.17
CA LEU A 162 -7.42 -17.89 -8.35
C LEU A 162 -7.55 -19.40 -8.08
N SER A 163 -8.57 -20.03 -8.66
CA SER A 163 -8.63 -21.49 -8.73
C SER A 163 -7.49 -22.03 -9.60
N PRO A 164 -7.08 -23.31 -9.43
CA PRO A 164 -6.02 -23.90 -10.25
C PRO A 164 -6.25 -23.71 -11.76
N ARG A 165 -7.49 -23.90 -12.24
CA ARG A 165 -7.83 -23.71 -13.66
C ARG A 165 -7.80 -22.26 -14.12
N GLN A 166 -8.17 -21.32 -13.26
CA GLN A 166 -8.04 -19.89 -13.57
C GLN A 166 -6.56 -19.48 -13.68
N ARG A 167 -5.73 -19.98 -12.77
CA ARG A 167 -4.28 -19.73 -12.79
C ARG A 167 -3.63 -20.32 -14.04
N GLU A 168 -3.89 -21.59 -14.33
CA GLU A 168 -3.39 -22.26 -15.56
C GLU A 168 -3.79 -21.48 -16.81
N ALA A 169 -5.02 -20.95 -16.87
CA ALA A 169 -5.48 -20.17 -18.01
C ALA A 169 -4.72 -18.84 -18.15
N VAL A 170 -4.51 -18.11 -17.05
CA VAL A 170 -3.72 -16.86 -17.05
C VAL A 170 -2.27 -17.12 -17.44
N GLU A 171 -1.64 -18.16 -16.89
CA GLU A 171 -0.27 -18.57 -17.25
C GLU A 171 -0.15 -18.90 -18.74
N ALA A 172 -1.07 -19.72 -19.27
CA ALA A 172 -1.12 -20.05 -20.69
C ALA A 172 -1.32 -18.82 -21.58
N ALA A 173 -2.16 -17.86 -21.15
CA ALA A 173 -2.40 -16.60 -21.84
C ALA A 173 -1.17 -15.69 -21.85
N VAL A 174 -0.46 -15.53 -20.73
CA VAL A 174 0.80 -14.79 -20.68
C VAL A 174 1.82 -15.41 -21.63
N ASP A 175 1.98 -16.72 -21.57
CA ASP A 175 3.01 -17.41 -22.35
C ASP A 175 2.74 -17.41 -23.85
N CYS A 176 1.48 -17.52 -24.31
CA CYS A 176 1.15 -17.39 -25.73
C CYS A 176 1.16 -15.94 -26.22
N GLY A 177 1.32 -14.97 -25.31
CA GLY A 177 1.35 -13.54 -25.62
C GLY A 177 -0.04 -12.95 -25.87
N TYR A 178 -1.07 -13.52 -25.25
CA TYR A 178 -2.43 -12.98 -25.23
C TYR A 178 -2.53 -11.59 -24.59
N TYR A 179 -1.65 -11.29 -23.63
CA TYR A 179 -1.56 -10.00 -22.91
C TYR A 179 -0.39 -9.11 -23.38
N ARG A 180 0.29 -9.43 -24.49
CA ARG A 180 1.39 -8.61 -25.02
C ARG A 180 0.88 -7.49 -25.91
N GLU A 181 1.71 -6.46 -26.05
CA GLU A 181 1.55 -5.39 -27.05
C GLU A 181 2.79 -5.36 -27.96
N PRO A 182 2.68 -5.64 -29.28
CA PRO A 182 1.47 -6.10 -29.98
C PRO A 182 1.08 -7.53 -29.59
N ARG A 183 -0.22 -7.83 -29.64
CA ARG A 183 -0.78 -9.14 -29.27
C ARG A 183 -0.27 -10.24 -30.20
N THR A 184 0.32 -11.30 -29.64
CA THR A 184 0.83 -12.44 -30.41
C THR A 184 0.05 -13.74 -30.19
N GLY A 185 -0.86 -13.78 -29.21
CA GLY A 185 -1.67 -14.96 -28.88
C GLY A 185 -3.16 -14.65 -28.78
N ALA A 186 -3.98 -15.67 -29.01
CA ALA A 186 -5.43 -15.64 -28.91
C ALA A 186 -5.96 -16.62 -27.86
N VAL A 187 -7.25 -16.50 -27.51
CA VAL A 187 -7.92 -17.45 -26.59
C VAL A 187 -7.85 -18.88 -27.14
N ALA A 188 -7.81 -19.06 -28.47
CA ALA A 188 -7.66 -20.37 -29.10
C ALA A 188 -6.34 -21.05 -28.72
N ASP A 189 -5.25 -20.29 -28.61
CA ASP A 189 -3.94 -20.81 -28.22
C ASP A 189 -3.94 -21.22 -26.74
N VAL A 190 -4.63 -20.46 -25.90
CA VAL A 190 -4.86 -20.80 -24.47
C VAL A 190 -5.66 -22.09 -24.36
N ALA A 191 -6.72 -22.22 -25.14
CA ALA A 191 -7.57 -23.41 -25.17
C ALA A 191 -6.80 -24.66 -25.63
N ALA A 192 -5.99 -24.54 -26.67
CA ALA A 192 -5.11 -25.61 -27.15
C ALA A 192 -4.12 -26.06 -26.06
N ARG A 193 -3.61 -25.12 -25.26
CA ARG A 193 -2.65 -25.41 -24.19
C ARG A 193 -3.29 -26.04 -22.94
N LEU A 194 -4.56 -25.73 -22.68
CA LEU A 194 -5.36 -26.26 -21.56
C LEU A 194 -6.10 -27.57 -21.90
N ASP A 195 -6.03 -28.02 -23.15
CA ASP A 195 -6.82 -29.12 -23.71
C ASP A 195 -8.33 -28.96 -23.43
N CYS A 196 -8.87 -27.78 -23.77
CA CYS A 196 -10.28 -27.46 -23.59
C CYS A 196 -10.85 -26.67 -24.76
N SER A 197 -12.16 -26.40 -24.74
CA SER A 197 -12.79 -25.56 -25.77
C SER A 197 -12.40 -24.09 -25.59
N THR A 198 -12.43 -23.33 -26.70
CA THR A 198 -12.18 -21.88 -26.67
C THR A 198 -13.15 -21.14 -25.74
N SER A 199 -14.40 -21.61 -25.62
CA SER A 199 -15.38 -21.03 -24.69
C SER A 199 -15.00 -21.26 -23.23
N THR A 200 -14.52 -22.46 -22.88
CA THR A 200 -14.09 -22.79 -21.52
C THR A 200 -12.83 -22.02 -21.13
N ALA A 201 -11.86 -21.89 -22.04
CA ALA A 201 -10.68 -21.05 -21.84
C ALA A 201 -11.06 -19.58 -21.63
N ALA A 202 -11.96 -19.03 -22.47
CA ALA A 202 -12.46 -17.66 -22.32
C ALA A 202 -13.14 -17.43 -20.95
N GLU A 203 -13.93 -18.40 -20.49
CA GLU A 203 -14.61 -18.31 -19.20
C GLU A 203 -13.62 -18.31 -18.03
N HIS A 204 -12.59 -19.17 -18.06
CA HIS A 204 -11.55 -19.19 -17.03
C HIS A 204 -10.76 -17.87 -16.99
N LEU A 205 -10.38 -17.34 -18.16
CA LEU A 205 -9.70 -16.05 -18.26
C LEU A 205 -10.56 -14.93 -17.69
N ARG A 206 -11.80 -14.80 -18.15
CA ARG A 206 -12.72 -13.75 -17.68
C ARG A 206 -12.91 -13.81 -16.16
N LYS A 207 -13.11 -15.00 -15.59
CA LYS A 207 -13.26 -15.15 -14.13
C LYS A 207 -11.97 -14.79 -13.37
N ALA A 208 -10.82 -15.13 -13.94
CA ALA A 208 -9.54 -14.75 -13.35
C ALA A 208 -9.33 -13.23 -13.41
N GLU A 209 -9.53 -12.62 -14.57
CA GLU A 209 -9.44 -11.17 -14.80
C GLU A 209 -10.38 -10.39 -13.88
N MET A 210 -11.66 -10.79 -13.78
CA MET A 210 -12.62 -10.15 -12.86
C MET A 210 -12.14 -10.19 -11.41
N LYS A 211 -11.55 -11.31 -10.99
CA LYS A 211 -11.07 -11.46 -9.62
C LYS A 211 -9.83 -10.60 -9.37
N VAL A 212 -8.85 -10.66 -10.27
CA VAL A 212 -7.62 -9.85 -10.19
C VAL A 212 -7.94 -8.36 -10.18
N MET A 213 -8.82 -7.90 -11.08
CA MET A 213 -9.19 -6.48 -11.16
C MET A 213 -10.02 -6.03 -9.95
N GLY A 214 -10.89 -6.91 -9.43
CA GLY A 214 -11.62 -6.65 -8.20
C GLY A 214 -10.68 -6.52 -7.00
N ASP A 215 -9.80 -7.51 -6.81
CA ASP A 215 -8.85 -7.50 -5.70
C ASP A 215 -7.89 -6.27 -5.81
N LEU A 216 -7.48 -5.89 -7.04
CA LEU A 216 -6.66 -4.70 -7.30
C LEU A 216 -7.31 -3.39 -6.86
N VAL A 217 -8.59 -3.19 -7.18
CA VAL A 217 -9.33 -1.95 -6.84
C VAL A 217 -9.68 -1.90 -5.36
N ASP A 218 -9.97 -3.05 -4.75
CA ASP A 218 -10.33 -3.12 -3.32
C ASP A 218 -9.15 -2.81 -2.39
N GLY A 219 -7.92 -2.92 -2.89
CA GLY A 219 -6.69 -2.60 -2.16
C GLY A 219 -6.43 -3.49 -0.92
N PRO A 220 -5.24 -3.36 -0.31
CA PRO A 220 -4.95 -3.93 1.00
C PRO A 220 -5.71 -3.24 2.16
#